data_AF-A0A5S6QB81-F1
#
_entry.id   AF-A0A5S6QB81-F1
#
_cell.length_a   1.000
_cell.length_b   1.000
_cell.length_c   1.000
_cell.angle_alpha   90.00
_cell.angle_beta   90.00
_cell.angle_gamma   90.00
#
_symmetry.space_group_name_H-M   'P 1'
#
loop_
_entity.id
_entity.type
_entity.pdbx_description
1 polymer ?
#
loop_
_entity_poly.entity_id
_entity_poly.type
_entity_poly.pdbx_seq_one_letter_code
_entity_poly.pdbx_strand_id
1 'polypeptide(L)'
;MNADDYCEKTLSSIMFAHGDAAKPLRETLLLLKSALEHQLLRYLQAALRASSRTTSGPSEAIGCLDLLTAIHMDRRLLRQTIYRFGIRDYTSIMSRTSAETRAKDSSSGWEREKSERYQLCVSAVHLLFPTGFTLRKLIESHRKLTVCRQLKVYMRCSEFNDAQYKLLSDARAVSFIDANASVRKFCLWLSHVGLKDYIMGMSKLAVELLATIAYGIIATIMDIAISLPQHGAPNVPLQPDHMKEAIRRYLSQLVPTSI
;
A
#
# COMPACT_ATOMS: atom_id res chain seq x y z
N MET A 1 3.29 21.12 -11.47
CA MET A 1 2.30 20.03 -11.40
C MET A 1 1.43 20.29 -10.19
N ASN A 2 0.11 20.40 -10.35
CA ASN A 2 -0.82 20.62 -9.24
C ASN A 2 -0.81 19.38 -8.30
N ALA A 3 -1.03 19.56 -7.00
CA ALA A 3 -1.10 18.47 -6.03
C ALA A 3 -2.23 17.46 -6.37
N ASP A 4 -3.35 17.95 -6.91
CA ASP A 4 -4.44 17.11 -7.39
C ASP A 4 -4.06 16.28 -8.63
N ASP A 5 -3.35 16.89 -9.59
CA ASP A 5 -2.86 16.22 -10.80
C ASP A 5 -1.86 15.10 -10.45
N TYR A 6 -1.08 15.27 -9.38
CA TYR A 6 -0.22 14.22 -8.84
C TYR A 6 -1.02 13.00 -8.37
N CYS A 7 -2.01 13.20 -7.50
CA CYS A 7 -2.79 12.10 -6.95
C CYS A 7 -3.61 11.40 -8.03
N GLU A 8 -4.26 12.15 -8.93
CA GLU A 8 -5.06 11.59 -10.02
C GLU A 8 -4.23 10.74 -10.99
N LYS A 9 -3.01 11.17 -11.33
CA LYS A 9 -2.08 10.38 -12.16
C LYS A 9 -1.64 9.10 -11.45
N THR A 10 -1.26 9.21 -10.17
CA THR A 10 -0.86 8.04 -9.39
C THR A 10 -2.01 7.04 -9.26
N LEU A 11 -3.22 7.51 -8.95
CA LEU A 11 -4.41 6.67 -8.84
C LEU A 11 -4.75 6.00 -10.17
N SER A 12 -4.73 6.74 -11.29
CA SER A 12 -5.02 6.18 -12.62
C SER A 12 -4.06 5.05 -12.98
N SER A 13 -2.76 5.23 -12.72
CA SER A 13 -1.76 4.18 -12.93
C SER A 13 -2.00 2.97 -12.02
N ILE A 14 -2.34 3.18 -10.75
CA ILE A 14 -2.66 2.09 -9.83
C ILE A 14 -3.91 1.34 -10.30
N MET A 15 -4.96 2.04 -10.74
CA MET A 15 -6.19 1.42 -11.27
C MET A 15 -5.88 0.53 -12.48
N PHE A 16 -5.11 1.05 -13.44
CA PHE A 16 -4.67 0.29 -14.61
C PHE A 16 -3.83 -0.94 -14.22
N ALA A 17 -2.89 -0.78 -13.28
CA ALA A 17 -2.07 -1.88 -12.77
C ALA A 17 -2.89 -3.02 -12.13
N HIS A 18 -4.09 -2.72 -11.64
CA HIS A 18 -5.00 -3.70 -11.06
C HIS A 18 -5.99 -4.29 -12.08
N GLY A 19 -6.07 -3.78 -13.31
CA GLY A 19 -6.89 -4.35 -14.38
C GLY A 19 -8.10 -3.51 -14.79
N ASP A 20 -8.14 -2.23 -14.41
CA ASP A 20 -9.03 -1.24 -15.04
C ASP A 20 -8.47 -0.81 -16.42
N ALA A 21 -9.18 0.06 -17.13
CA ALA A 21 -8.71 0.67 -18.36
C ALA A 21 -7.53 1.65 -18.11
N ALA A 22 -6.65 1.81 -19.12
CA ALA A 22 -5.52 2.74 -19.05
C ALA A 22 -5.94 4.20 -18.81
N LYS A 23 -7.17 4.54 -19.21
CA LYS A 23 -7.85 5.80 -18.91
C LYS A 23 -9.13 5.48 -18.13
N PRO A 24 -9.09 5.47 -16.79
CA PRO A 24 -10.29 5.23 -16.00
C PRO A 24 -11.30 6.37 -16.18
N LEU A 25 -12.58 6.09 -15.94
CA LEU A 25 -13.60 7.13 -15.92
C LEU A 25 -13.30 8.12 -14.79
N ARG A 26 -13.44 9.42 -15.09
CA ARG A 26 -13.16 10.48 -14.11
C ARG A 26 -14.00 10.33 -12.84
N GLU A 27 -15.27 9.99 -12.98
CA GLU A 27 -16.17 9.79 -11.85
C GLU A 27 -15.69 8.65 -10.93
N THR A 28 -15.30 7.52 -11.53
CA THR A 28 -14.74 6.37 -10.81
C THR A 28 -13.44 6.73 -10.08
N LEU A 29 -12.56 7.49 -10.73
CA LEU A 29 -11.32 7.99 -10.14
C LEU A 29 -11.59 8.89 -8.93
N LEU A 30 -12.56 9.80 -9.03
CA LEU A 30 -12.92 10.74 -7.95
C LEU A 30 -13.58 10.02 -6.77
N LEU A 31 -14.41 9.00 -7.01
CA LEU A 31 -14.97 8.15 -5.95
C LEU A 31 -13.86 7.44 -5.17
N LEU A 32 -12.89 6.87 -5.89
CA LEU A 32 -11.75 6.18 -5.30
C LEU A 32 -10.83 7.15 -4.51
N LYS A 33 -10.57 8.34 -5.06
CA LYS A 33 -9.81 9.41 -4.39
C LYS A 33 -10.48 9.83 -3.09
N SER A 34 -11.78 10.11 -3.13
CA SER A 34 -12.56 10.49 -1.95
C SER A 34 -12.54 9.38 -0.89
N ALA A 35 -12.73 8.11 -1.29
CA ALA A 35 -12.64 6.99 -0.36
C ALA A 35 -11.26 6.89 0.32
N LEU A 36 -10.18 7.08 -0.45
CA LEU A 36 -8.82 7.11 0.08
C LEU A 36 -8.61 8.23 1.10
N GLU A 37 -9.00 9.45 0.78
CA GLU A 37 -8.86 10.62 1.68
C GLU A 37 -9.59 10.39 3.00
N HIS A 38 -10.83 9.90 2.95
CA HIS A 38 -11.61 9.57 4.14
C HIS A 38 -10.95 8.46 4.98
N GLN A 39 -10.41 7.41 4.35
CA GLN A 39 -9.72 6.36 5.09
C GLN A 39 -8.41 6.82 5.70
N LEU A 40 -7.61 7.62 4.99
CA LEU A 40 -6.38 8.18 5.53
C LEU A 40 -6.67 9.05 6.75
N LEU A 41 -7.69 9.91 6.68
CA LEU A 41 -8.13 10.71 7.84
C LEU A 41 -8.48 9.81 9.03
N ARG A 42 -9.30 8.77 8.81
CA ARG A 42 -9.70 7.83 9.87
C ARG A 42 -8.49 7.15 10.52
N TYR A 43 -7.55 6.65 9.72
CA TYR A 43 -6.37 5.96 10.25
C TYR A 43 -5.39 6.93 10.91
N LEU A 44 -5.20 8.15 10.40
CA LEU A 44 -4.36 9.16 11.04
C LEU A 44 -4.95 9.60 12.39
N GLN A 45 -6.26 9.79 12.49
CA GLN A 45 -6.92 10.04 13.77
C GLN A 45 -6.78 8.86 14.74
N ALA A 46 -6.87 7.62 14.26
CA ALA A 46 -6.64 6.44 15.09
C ALA A 46 -5.17 6.32 15.55
N ALA A 47 -4.23 6.66 14.67
CA ALA A 47 -2.79 6.64 14.96
C ALA A 47 -2.42 7.73 15.98
N LEU A 48 -2.97 8.93 15.84
CA LEU A 48 -2.80 10.00 16.82
C LEU A 48 -3.29 9.55 18.21
N ARG A 49 -4.50 8.96 18.30
CA ARG A 49 -5.01 8.39 19.55
C ARG A 49 -4.13 7.27 20.12
N ALA A 50 -3.45 6.50 19.25
CA ALA A 50 -2.50 5.48 19.70
C ALA A 50 -1.24 6.13 20.28
N SER A 51 -0.65 7.07 19.56
CA SER A 51 0.54 7.83 19.96
C SER A 51 0.34 8.54 21.32
N SER A 52 -0.80 9.19 21.54
CA SER A 52 -1.11 9.85 22.81
C SER A 52 -1.18 8.90 24.02
N ARG A 53 -1.37 7.58 23.79
CA ARG A 53 -1.40 6.57 24.86
C ARG A 53 -0.03 5.98 25.17
N THR A 54 0.84 5.91 24.18
CA THR A 54 2.18 5.31 24.29
C THR A 54 3.24 6.32 24.75
N THR A 55 3.02 7.61 24.51
CA THR A 55 4.01 8.66 24.77
C THR A 55 3.54 9.56 25.90
N SER A 56 4.17 9.46 27.08
CA SER A 56 3.99 10.40 28.21
C SER A 56 4.78 11.71 28.04
N GLY A 57 5.27 12.01 26.83
CA GLY A 57 6.22 13.07 26.54
C GLY A 57 5.75 14.02 25.43
N PRO A 58 6.42 15.18 25.26
CA PRO A 58 5.93 16.33 24.49
C PRO A 58 6.02 16.20 22.95
N SER A 59 6.38 15.02 22.42
CA SER A 59 6.48 14.81 20.97
C SER A 59 5.24 14.07 20.46
N GLU A 60 4.21 14.82 20.10
CA GLU A 60 2.91 14.34 19.56
C GLU A 60 2.98 13.74 18.14
N ALA A 61 4.18 13.57 17.58
CA ALA A 61 4.35 13.10 16.20
C ALA A 61 3.99 11.62 16.04
N ILE A 62 3.17 11.31 15.04
CA ILE A 62 2.73 9.93 14.72
C ILE A 62 3.92 9.08 14.25
N GLY A 63 4.20 8.00 14.99
CA GLY A 63 5.23 7.02 14.66
C GLY A 63 4.76 5.89 13.73
N CYS A 64 5.71 5.09 13.23
CA CYS A 64 5.39 3.96 12.37
C CYS A 64 4.53 2.89 13.06
N LEU A 65 4.81 2.57 14.32
CA LEU A 65 4.01 1.59 15.08
C LEU A 65 2.60 2.12 15.36
N ASP A 66 2.43 3.42 15.54
CA ASP A 66 1.11 4.04 15.70
C ASP A 66 0.27 3.87 14.43
N LEU A 67 0.87 4.06 13.25
CA LEU A 67 0.21 3.81 11.96
C LEU A 67 -0.18 2.33 11.77
N LEU A 68 0.72 1.39 12.10
CA LEU A 68 0.42 -0.04 12.00
C LEU A 68 -0.64 -0.47 13.00
N THR A 69 -0.62 0.13 14.19
CA THR A 69 -1.67 -0.05 15.20
C THR A 69 -2.98 0.55 14.72
N ALA A 70 -2.99 1.70 14.05
CA ALA A 70 -4.24 2.29 13.54
C ALA A 70 -4.97 1.38 12.52
N ILE A 71 -4.22 0.64 11.70
CA ILE A 71 -4.79 -0.26 10.69
C ILE A 71 -5.00 -1.69 11.21
N HIS A 72 -4.71 -2.00 12.47
CA HIS A 72 -4.62 -3.39 12.94
C HIS A 72 -5.92 -4.20 12.82
N MET A 73 -7.07 -3.53 12.90
CA MET A 73 -8.39 -4.14 12.72
C MET A 73 -8.63 -4.54 11.26
N ASP A 74 -8.08 -3.78 10.30
CA ASP A 74 -8.05 -4.17 8.90
C ASP A 74 -6.88 -5.16 8.69
N ARG A 75 -7.14 -6.42 9.03
CA ARG A 75 -6.14 -7.50 8.92
C ARG A 75 -5.60 -7.66 7.49
N ARG A 76 -6.39 -7.33 6.46
CA ARG A 76 -5.95 -7.43 5.07
C ARG A 76 -4.98 -6.30 4.74
N LEU A 77 -5.33 -5.06 5.06
CA LEU A 77 -4.49 -3.89 4.87
C LEU A 77 -3.19 -3.98 5.69
N LEU A 78 -3.26 -4.43 6.95
CA LEU A 78 -2.08 -4.63 7.79
C LEU A 78 -1.08 -5.61 7.15
N ARG A 79 -1.55 -6.79 6.75
CA ARG A 79 -0.69 -7.80 6.10
C ARG A 79 -0.10 -7.29 4.79
N GLN A 80 -0.91 -6.62 3.97
CA GLN A 80 -0.44 -6.04 2.72
C GLN A 80 0.61 -4.95 2.93
N THR A 81 0.39 -4.08 3.91
CA THR A 81 1.30 -2.99 4.26
C THR A 81 2.65 -3.55 4.72
N ILE A 82 2.64 -4.49 5.67
CA ILE A 82 3.88 -5.13 6.16
C ILE A 82 4.60 -5.87 5.04
N TYR A 83 3.86 -6.61 4.19
CA TYR A 83 4.45 -7.28 3.04
C TYR A 83 5.16 -6.28 2.12
N ARG A 84 4.45 -5.25 1.62
CA ARG A 84 5.02 -4.30 0.65
C ARG A 84 6.16 -3.48 1.25
N PHE A 85 6.04 -3.07 2.51
CA PHE A 85 7.05 -2.29 3.19
C PHE A 85 8.31 -3.11 3.49
N GLY A 86 8.14 -4.35 3.95
CA GLY A 86 9.23 -5.27 4.25
C GLY A 86 9.96 -5.80 3.02
N ILE A 87 9.26 -6.07 1.91
CA ILE A 87 9.90 -6.63 0.70
C ILE A 87 10.73 -5.62 -0.09
N ARG A 88 10.49 -4.31 0.10
CA ARG A 88 11.24 -3.25 -0.60
C ARG A 88 12.74 -3.36 -0.28
N ASP A 89 13.07 -3.81 0.92
CA ASP A 89 14.43 -4.10 1.32
C ASP A 89 14.79 -5.58 1.10
N TYR A 90 13.83 -6.51 1.18
CA TYR A 90 14.07 -7.93 0.92
C TYR A 90 14.57 -8.22 -0.50
N THR A 91 14.05 -7.54 -1.52
CA THR A 91 14.50 -7.71 -2.92
C THR A 91 15.93 -7.19 -3.11
N SER A 92 16.30 -6.05 -2.51
CA SER A 92 17.68 -5.57 -2.55
C SER A 92 18.65 -6.46 -1.77
N ILE A 93 18.20 -7.04 -0.65
CA ILE A 93 18.96 -8.03 0.13
C ILE A 93 19.13 -9.34 -0.66
N MET A 94 18.06 -9.92 -1.23
CA MET A 94 18.13 -11.16 -2.02
C MET A 94 18.97 -11.01 -3.29
N SER A 95 18.84 -9.90 -4.01
CA SER A 95 19.67 -9.62 -5.19
C SER A 95 21.15 -9.54 -4.83
N ARG A 96 21.49 -8.96 -3.66
CA ARG A 96 22.85 -8.92 -3.12
C ARG A 96 23.34 -10.28 -2.65
N THR A 97 22.52 -11.06 -1.94
CA THR A 97 22.90 -12.42 -1.50
C THR A 97 23.13 -13.34 -2.70
N SER A 98 22.35 -13.21 -3.78
CA SER A 98 22.59 -13.97 -5.02
C SER A 98 23.89 -13.59 -5.73
N ALA A 99 24.33 -12.32 -5.58
CA ALA A 99 25.61 -11.84 -6.08
C ALA A 99 26.78 -12.26 -5.17
N GLU A 100 26.60 -12.25 -3.85
CA GLU A 100 27.58 -12.70 -2.85
C GLU A 100 27.78 -14.22 -2.88
N THR A 101 26.79 -15.01 -3.32
CA THR A 101 27.00 -16.45 -3.54
C THR A 101 28.01 -16.74 -4.67
N ARG A 102 28.37 -15.73 -5.48
CA ARG A 102 29.47 -15.79 -6.46
C ARG A 102 30.81 -15.26 -5.94
N ALA A 103 30.85 -14.66 -4.76
CA ALA A 103 32.05 -14.12 -4.12
C ALA A 103 32.28 -14.84 -2.79
N LYS A 104 32.71 -16.10 -2.87
CA LYS A 104 33.39 -16.74 -1.73
C LYS A 104 34.77 -16.12 -1.60
N ASP A 105 34.94 -15.32 -0.56
CA ASP A 105 36.16 -15.20 0.27
C ASP A 105 36.33 -13.77 0.77
N SER A 106 35.79 -13.51 1.96
CA SER A 106 36.50 -12.80 3.03
C SER A 106 35.61 -12.77 4.26
N SER A 107 36.05 -13.47 5.30
CA SER A 107 35.50 -13.39 6.65
C SER A 107 35.78 -11.99 7.24
N SER A 108 34.73 -11.17 7.38
CA SER A 108 34.53 -10.20 8.47
C SER A 108 33.33 -9.29 8.15
N GLY A 109 32.35 -9.21 9.07
CA GLY A 109 31.24 -8.24 9.01
C GLY A 109 29.83 -8.81 8.82
N TRP A 110 29.57 -10.05 9.25
CA TRP A 110 28.29 -10.75 9.06
C TRP A 110 27.12 -10.27 9.96
N GLU A 111 27.33 -9.27 10.82
CA GLU A 111 26.27 -8.58 11.57
C GLU A 111 25.94 -7.22 10.95
N ARG A 112 25.73 -7.18 9.64
CA ARG A 112 25.45 -5.95 8.90
C ARG A 112 23.99 -5.51 9.12
N GLU A 113 23.81 -4.58 10.06
CA GLU A 113 22.64 -3.76 10.39
C GLU A 113 21.38 -4.03 9.53
N LYS A 114 20.48 -4.87 10.06
CA LYS A 114 19.15 -5.09 9.45
C LYS A 114 18.48 -3.72 9.28
N SER A 115 17.95 -3.43 8.08
CA SER A 115 17.35 -2.12 7.80
C SER A 115 16.28 -1.75 8.84
N GLU A 116 16.15 -0.46 9.12
CA GLU A 116 15.13 0.09 10.02
C GLU A 116 13.72 -0.40 9.65
N ARG A 117 13.43 -0.56 8.34
CA ARG A 117 12.15 -1.12 7.85
C ARG A 117 11.97 -2.58 8.24
N TYR A 118 13.02 -3.40 8.10
CA TYR A 118 12.96 -4.81 8.45
C TYR A 118 12.69 -4.98 9.94
N GLN A 119 13.43 -4.26 10.78
CA GLN A 119 13.24 -4.31 12.24
C GLN A 119 11.83 -3.86 12.63
N LEU A 120 11.34 -2.75 12.05
CA LEU A 120 9.98 -2.30 12.26
C LEU A 120 8.95 -3.38 11.88
N CYS A 121 9.10 -4.05 10.74
CA CYS A 121 8.19 -5.13 10.31
C CYS A 121 8.22 -6.32 11.27
N VAL A 122 9.40 -6.69 11.78
CA VAL A 122 9.55 -7.75 12.77
C VAL A 122 8.85 -7.37 14.09
N SER A 123 9.08 -6.16 14.58
CA SER A 123 8.43 -5.65 15.80
C SER A 123 6.91 -5.58 15.65
N ALA A 124 6.41 -5.12 14.51
CA ALA A 124 4.98 -5.08 14.22
C ALA A 124 4.35 -6.47 14.18
N VAL A 125 5.05 -7.47 13.62
CA VAL A 125 4.57 -8.85 13.63
C VAL A 125 4.48 -9.40 15.05
N HIS A 126 5.50 -9.17 15.89
CA HIS A 126 5.47 -9.63 17.28
C HIS A 126 4.36 -8.96 18.09
N LEU A 127 4.07 -7.68 17.84
CA LEU A 127 3.08 -6.92 18.59
C LEU A 127 1.62 -7.20 18.15
N LEU A 128 1.39 -7.32 16.83
CA LEU A 128 0.03 -7.27 16.27
C LEU A 128 -0.52 -8.63 15.82
N PHE A 129 0.31 -9.68 15.79
CA PHE A 129 -0.08 -11.02 15.34
C PHE A 129 -0.01 -12.05 16.48
N PRO A 130 -0.71 -13.19 16.35
CA PRO A 130 -0.63 -14.26 17.34
C PRO A 130 0.82 -14.71 17.60
N THR A 131 1.09 -15.15 18.83
CA THR A 131 2.39 -15.69 19.23
C THR A 131 2.84 -16.82 18.29
N GLY A 132 4.13 -16.83 17.92
CA GLY A 132 4.69 -17.80 16.96
C GLY A 132 4.41 -17.50 15.48
N PHE A 133 3.69 -16.41 15.15
CA PHE A 133 3.62 -15.89 13.80
C PHE A 133 4.89 -15.11 13.46
N THR A 134 5.42 -15.29 12.24
CA THR A 134 6.69 -14.68 11.82
C THR A 134 6.52 -13.86 10.55
N LEU A 135 7.39 -12.86 10.37
CA LEU A 135 7.41 -12.06 9.15
C LEU A 135 7.57 -12.93 7.89
N ARG A 136 8.31 -14.03 7.97
CA ARG A 136 8.45 -15.00 6.88
C ARG A 136 7.11 -15.65 6.51
N LYS A 137 6.33 -16.10 7.49
CA LYS A 137 4.98 -16.67 7.26
C LYS A 137 4.03 -15.64 6.64
N LEU A 138 4.12 -14.39 7.10
CA LEU A 138 3.37 -13.27 6.50
C LEU A 138 3.73 -13.08 5.03
N ILE A 139 5.02 -13.01 4.71
CA ILE A 139 5.49 -12.80 3.34
C ILE A 139 5.04 -13.93 2.41
N GLU A 140 5.19 -15.18 2.83
CA GLU A 140 4.80 -16.35 2.02
C GLU A 140 3.29 -16.39 1.76
N SER A 141 2.47 -16.19 2.80
CA SER A 141 1.02 -16.16 2.64
C SER A 141 0.55 -15.02 1.73
N HIS A 142 1.15 -13.84 1.84
CA HIS A 142 0.79 -12.69 1.01
C HIS A 142 1.29 -12.82 -0.44
N ARG A 143 2.42 -13.50 -0.67
CA ARG A 143 2.93 -13.79 -2.02
C ARG A 143 1.90 -14.59 -2.83
N LYS A 144 1.27 -15.61 -2.24
CA LYS A 144 0.22 -16.41 -2.90
C LYS A 144 -0.97 -15.54 -3.34
N LEU A 145 -1.46 -14.67 -2.45
CA LEU A 145 -2.55 -13.73 -2.78
C LEU A 145 -2.16 -12.77 -3.91
N THR A 146 -0.92 -12.29 -3.90
CA THR A 146 -0.39 -11.41 -4.94
C THR A 146 -0.38 -12.10 -6.31
N VAL A 147 0.03 -13.37 -6.35
CA VAL A 147 0.01 -14.19 -7.58
C VAL A 147 -1.41 -14.40 -8.09
N CYS A 148 -2.36 -14.78 -7.23
CA CYS A 148 -3.77 -14.94 -7.65
C CYS A 148 -4.34 -13.66 -8.23
N ARG A 149 -4.01 -12.50 -7.63
CA ARG A 149 -4.40 -11.19 -8.17
C ARG A 149 -3.76 -10.93 -9.54
N GLN A 150 -2.46 -11.14 -9.66
CA GLN A 150 -1.75 -10.94 -10.93
C GLN A 150 -2.31 -11.81 -12.05
N LEU A 151 -2.73 -13.04 -11.76
CA LEU A 151 -3.40 -13.91 -12.73
C LEU A 151 -4.74 -13.32 -13.20
N LYS A 152 -5.55 -12.76 -12.29
CA LYS A 152 -6.80 -12.07 -12.68
C LYS A 152 -6.54 -10.89 -13.60
N VAL A 153 -5.52 -10.06 -13.29
CA VAL A 153 -5.12 -8.95 -14.16
C VAL A 153 -4.66 -9.46 -15.52
N TYR A 154 -3.81 -10.51 -15.52
CA TYR A 154 -3.31 -11.12 -16.74
C TYR A 154 -4.45 -11.62 -17.64
N MET A 155 -5.45 -12.30 -17.07
CA MET A 155 -6.62 -12.75 -17.84
C MET A 155 -7.41 -11.61 -18.47
N ARG A 156 -7.44 -10.43 -17.84
CA ARG A 156 -8.11 -9.24 -18.38
C ARG A 156 -7.27 -8.47 -19.40
N CYS A 157 -5.99 -8.75 -19.45
CA CYS A 157 -5.03 -8.10 -20.35
C CYS A 157 -4.49 -9.10 -21.39
N SER A 158 -5.15 -10.24 -21.60
CA SER A 158 -4.67 -11.31 -22.49
C SER A 158 -4.58 -10.88 -23.96
N GLU A 159 -5.32 -9.85 -24.34
CA GLU A 159 -5.35 -9.29 -25.70
C GLU A 159 -4.44 -8.07 -25.86
N PHE A 160 -3.58 -7.77 -24.88
CA PHE A 160 -2.68 -6.62 -24.96
C PHE A 160 -1.60 -6.87 -26.01
N ASN A 161 -1.33 -5.84 -26.81
CA ASN A 161 -0.10 -5.80 -27.60
C ASN A 161 1.12 -5.46 -26.71
N ASP A 162 2.32 -5.62 -27.24
CA ASP A 162 3.57 -5.39 -26.50
C ASP A 162 3.65 -3.99 -25.88
N ALA A 163 3.16 -2.96 -26.58
CA ALA A 163 3.15 -1.59 -26.07
C ALA A 163 2.21 -1.43 -24.87
N GLN A 164 1.01 -2.02 -24.93
CA GLN A 164 0.05 -2.02 -23.82
C GLN A 164 0.56 -2.84 -22.63
N TYR A 165 1.23 -3.97 -22.88
CA TYR A 165 1.84 -4.77 -21.82
C TYR A 165 2.98 -4.01 -21.13
N LYS A 166 3.81 -3.29 -21.90
CA LYS A 166 4.86 -2.43 -21.34
C LYS A 166 4.28 -1.34 -20.44
N LEU A 167 3.24 -0.65 -20.89
CA LEU A 167 2.52 0.33 -20.07
C LEU A 167 1.98 -0.28 -18.78
N LEU A 168 1.44 -1.50 -18.83
CA LEU A 168 0.94 -2.22 -17.66
C LEU A 168 2.08 -2.59 -16.70
N SER A 169 3.23 -3.01 -17.22
CA SER A 169 4.42 -3.30 -16.43
C SER A 169 4.91 -2.07 -15.69
N ASP A 170 4.99 -0.92 -16.37
CA ASP A 170 5.39 0.35 -15.78
C ASP A 170 4.39 0.79 -14.70
N ALA A 171 3.09 0.65 -14.96
CA ALA A 171 2.03 0.98 -14.01
C ALA A 171 2.11 0.14 -12.71
N ARG A 172 2.55 -1.12 -12.78
CA ARG A 172 2.71 -1.99 -11.59
C ARG A 172 3.84 -1.55 -10.66
N ALA A 173 4.81 -0.79 -11.16
CA ALA A 173 5.89 -0.24 -10.35
C ALA A 173 5.51 1.07 -9.64
N VAL A 174 4.39 1.69 -10.02
CA VAL A 174 3.95 2.99 -9.46
C VAL A 174 3.56 2.86 -8.00
N SER A 175 3.97 3.86 -7.23
CA SER A 175 3.56 4.08 -5.85
C SER A 175 3.35 5.57 -5.61
N PHE A 176 2.75 5.94 -4.47
CA PHE A 176 2.73 7.34 -4.06
C PHE A 176 4.15 7.86 -3.81
N ILE A 177 5.06 7.01 -3.34
CA ILE A 177 6.48 7.36 -3.22
C ILE A 177 7.29 6.31 -3.98
N ASP A 178 7.93 6.74 -5.06
CA ASP A 178 8.77 5.93 -5.96
C ASP A 178 9.89 6.80 -6.56
N ALA A 179 10.60 6.30 -7.58
CA ALA A 179 11.68 7.03 -8.23
C ALA A 179 11.23 8.36 -8.88
N ASN A 180 9.97 8.45 -9.30
CA ASN A 180 9.40 9.60 -10.00
C ASN A 180 8.56 10.50 -9.05
N ALA A 181 8.20 9.98 -7.88
CA ALA A 181 7.43 10.64 -6.85
C ALA A 181 8.18 10.76 -5.52
N SER A 182 8.62 11.99 -5.19
CA SER A 182 9.29 12.28 -3.92
C SER A 182 8.33 12.31 -2.74
N VAL A 183 8.83 12.02 -1.54
CA VAL A 183 8.17 12.25 -0.24
C VAL A 183 7.50 13.63 -0.18
N ARG A 184 8.17 14.68 -0.70
CA ARG A 184 7.65 16.05 -0.74
C ARG A 184 6.34 16.19 -1.51
N LYS A 185 6.19 15.51 -2.66
CA LYS A 185 4.96 15.56 -3.47
C LYS A 185 3.79 14.93 -2.71
N PHE A 186 4.04 13.79 -2.06
CA PHE A 186 3.05 13.12 -1.24
C PHE A 186 2.61 13.98 -0.05
N CYS A 187 3.55 14.57 0.70
CA CYS A 187 3.21 15.48 1.80
C CYS A 187 2.47 16.74 1.34
N LEU A 188 2.82 17.29 0.16
CA LEU A 188 2.13 18.44 -0.42
C LEU A 188 0.67 18.10 -0.74
N TRP A 189 0.42 16.92 -1.34
CA TRP A 189 -0.95 16.43 -1.56
C TRP A 189 -1.71 16.24 -0.26
N LEU A 190 -1.12 15.56 0.73
CA LEU A 190 -1.74 15.40 2.04
C LEU A 190 -2.09 16.74 2.70
N SER A 191 -1.23 17.75 2.55
CA SER A 191 -1.49 19.10 3.05
C SER A 191 -2.65 19.77 2.32
N HIS A 192 -2.75 19.59 1.00
CA HIS A 192 -3.83 20.11 0.16
C HIS A 192 -5.20 19.52 0.52
N VAL A 193 -5.24 18.23 0.89
CA VAL A 193 -6.49 17.56 1.33
C VAL A 193 -6.78 17.73 2.83
N GLY A 194 -6.11 18.68 3.50
CA GLY A 194 -6.39 19.04 4.89
C GLY A 194 -5.78 18.11 5.96
N LEU A 195 -4.80 17.28 5.59
CA LEU A 195 -4.13 16.34 6.52
C LEU A 195 -2.79 16.85 7.04
N LYS A 196 -2.48 18.14 6.84
CA LYS A 196 -1.19 18.74 7.20
C LYS A 196 -0.83 18.50 8.67
N ASP A 197 -1.76 18.77 9.58
CA ASP A 197 -1.48 18.75 11.02
C ASP A 197 -1.11 17.35 11.53
N TYR A 198 -1.65 16.30 10.90
CA TYR A 198 -1.31 14.91 11.24
C TYR A 198 0.07 14.48 10.77
N ILE A 199 0.60 15.09 9.71
CA ILE A 199 1.88 14.70 9.11
C ILE A 199 3.06 15.55 9.56
N MET A 200 2.81 16.65 10.27
CA MET A 200 3.85 17.46 10.87
C MET A 200 4.66 16.63 11.88
N GLY A 201 5.99 16.69 11.78
CA GLY A 201 6.90 15.96 12.68
C GLY A 201 7.05 14.47 12.39
N MET A 202 6.29 13.88 11.46
CA MET A 202 6.48 12.48 11.06
C MET A 202 7.88 12.27 10.46
N SER A 203 8.52 11.15 10.82
CA SER A 203 9.78 10.76 10.20
C SER A 203 9.59 10.39 8.73
N LYS A 204 10.66 10.47 7.93
CA LYS A 204 10.62 10.02 6.52
C LYS A 204 10.10 8.59 6.40
N LEU A 205 10.50 7.70 7.31
CA LEU A 205 10.07 6.31 7.35
C LEU A 205 8.55 6.19 7.57
N ALA A 206 8.00 6.99 8.49
CA ALA A 206 6.57 7.01 8.77
C ALA A 206 5.76 7.53 7.58
N VAL A 207 6.27 8.55 6.86
CA VAL A 207 5.64 9.04 5.63
C VAL A 207 5.69 7.98 4.51
N GLU A 208 6.81 7.27 4.35
CA GLU A 208 6.91 6.14 3.40
C GLU A 208 5.92 5.02 3.74
N LEU A 209 5.74 4.73 5.03
CA LEU A 209 4.77 3.76 5.50
C LEU A 209 3.33 4.22 5.23
N LEU A 210 3.01 5.49 5.49
CA LEU A 210 1.71 6.09 5.19
C LEU A 210 1.38 6.02 3.69
N ALA A 211 2.36 6.28 2.82
CA ALA A 211 2.22 6.10 1.37
C ALA A 211 1.96 4.63 0.99
N THR A 212 2.56 3.68 1.72
CA THR A 212 2.33 2.24 1.53
C THR A 212 0.92 1.84 1.97
N ILE A 213 0.41 2.42 3.06
CA ILE A 213 -0.97 2.25 3.53
C ILE A 213 -1.95 2.82 2.49
N ALA A 214 -1.69 4.02 1.98
CA ALA A 214 -2.51 4.65 0.93
C ALA A 214 -2.64 3.74 -0.29
N TYR A 215 -1.52 3.18 -0.78
CA TYR A 215 -1.56 2.19 -1.85
C TYR A 215 -2.38 0.95 -1.47
N GLY A 216 -2.22 0.43 -0.25
CA GLY A 216 -2.92 -0.76 0.22
C GLY A 216 -4.44 -0.60 0.25
N ILE A 217 -4.93 0.58 0.65
CA ILE A 217 -6.35 0.92 0.63
C ILE A 217 -6.87 0.84 -0.81
N ILE A 218 -6.20 1.53 -1.73
CA ILE A 218 -6.57 1.55 -3.15
C ILE A 218 -6.58 0.14 -3.74
N ALA A 219 -5.49 -0.61 -3.53
CA ALA A 219 -5.34 -1.97 -4.04
C ALA A 219 -6.46 -2.89 -3.53
N THR A 220 -6.85 -2.77 -2.25
CA THR A 220 -7.93 -3.57 -1.68
C THR A 220 -9.28 -3.23 -2.30
N ILE A 221 -9.59 -1.94 -2.49
CA ILE A 221 -10.82 -1.51 -3.16
C ILE A 221 -10.84 -2.01 -4.60
N MET A 222 -9.73 -1.88 -5.34
CA MET A 222 -9.62 -2.37 -6.72
C MET A 222 -9.78 -3.88 -6.83
N ASP A 223 -9.19 -4.66 -5.92
CA ASP A 223 -9.36 -6.11 -5.87
C ASP A 223 -10.83 -6.52 -5.71
N ILE A 224 -11.59 -5.75 -4.91
CA ILE A 224 -13.02 -5.96 -4.72
C ILE A 224 -13.77 -5.58 -6.01
N ALA A 225 -13.52 -4.39 -6.56
CA ALA A 225 -14.18 -3.88 -7.76
C ALA A 225 -14.04 -4.84 -8.95
N ILE A 226 -12.86 -5.38 -9.17
CA ILE A 226 -12.56 -6.28 -10.30
C ILE A 226 -13.10 -7.69 -10.08
N SER A 227 -13.37 -8.06 -8.83
CA SER A 227 -14.02 -9.33 -8.50
C SER A 227 -15.55 -9.25 -8.55
N LEU A 228 -16.15 -8.10 -8.88
CA LEU A 228 -17.60 -7.99 -9.02
C LEU A 228 -18.07 -8.71 -10.30
N PRO A 229 -19.15 -9.53 -10.22
CA PRO A 229 -19.64 -10.31 -11.36
C PRO A 229 -20.03 -9.48 -12.58
N GLN A 230 -20.44 -8.23 -12.38
CA GLN A 230 -20.93 -7.34 -13.44
C GLN A 230 -19.80 -6.76 -14.32
N HIS A 231 -18.53 -7.08 -14.03
CA HIS A 231 -17.38 -6.54 -14.75
C HIS A 231 -16.73 -7.58 -15.67
N GLY A 232 -17.39 -7.86 -16.80
CA GLY A 232 -17.09 -9.03 -17.65
C GLY A 232 -16.15 -8.84 -18.85
N ALA A 233 -15.70 -7.63 -19.19
CA ALA A 233 -14.95 -7.41 -20.44
C ALA A 233 -13.55 -6.81 -20.22
N PRO A 234 -12.52 -7.30 -20.95
CA PRO A 234 -11.18 -6.72 -20.94
C PRO A 234 -11.22 -5.28 -21.46
N ASN A 235 -10.35 -4.41 -20.94
CA ASN A 235 -10.23 -2.99 -21.33
C ASN A 235 -11.48 -2.11 -21.17
N VAL A 236 -12.56 -2.59 -20.56
CA VAL A 236 -13.71 -1.75 -20.24
C VAL A 236 -13.45 -1.00 -18.94
N PRO A 237 -13.56 0.34 -18.92
CA PRO A 237 -13.41 1.12 -17.69
C PRO A 237 -14.42 0.70 -16.62
N LEU A 238 -13.97 0.68 -15.37
CA LEU A 238 -14.83 0.49 -14.21
C LEU A 238 -15.89 1.60 -14.14
N GLN A 239 -17.16 1.17 -14.09
CA GLN A 239 -18.30 2.06 -13.93
C GLN A 239 -18.40 2.59 -12.49
N PRO A 240 -18.98 3.78 -12.28
CA PRO A 240 -19.15 4.36 -10.95
C PRO A 240 -19.85 3.42 -9.96
N ASP A 241 -20.85 2.64 -10.41
CA ASP A 241 -21.60 1.73 -9.53
C ASP A 241 -20.77 0.54 -9.05
N HIS A 242 -19.85 0.04 -9.88
CA HIS A 242 -18.88 -0.98 -9.46
C HIS A 242 -17.97 -0.44 -8.34
N MET A 243 -17.55 0.81 -8.47
CA MET A 243 -16.68 1.45 -7.48
C MET A 243 -17.43 1.76 -6.17
N LYS A 244 -18.66 2.26 -6.25
CA LYS A 244 -19.52 2.47 -5.07
C LYS A 244 -19.72 1.16 -4.31
N GLU A 245 -20.04 0.07 -5.02
CA GLU A 245 -20.23 -1.25 -4.39
C GLU A 245 -18.92 -1.79 -3.80
N ALA A 246 -17.79 -1.57 -4.48
CA ALA A 246 -16.48 -1.96 -3.96
C ALA A 246 -16.11 -1.21 -2.68
N ILE A 247 -16.34 0.11 -2.65
CA ILE A 247 -16.14 0.96 -1.46
C ILE A 247 -17.07 0.50 -0.34
N ARG A 248 -18.36 0.26 -0.63
CA ARG A 248 -19.33 -0.23 0.37
C ARG A 248 -18.88 -1.55 0.99
N ARG A 249 -18.45 -2.52 0.17
CA ARG A 249 -17.92 -3.81 0.65
C ARG A 249 -16.64 -3.65 1.45
N TYR A 250 -15.72 -2.80 1.01
CA TYR A 250 -14.50 -2.48 1.75
C TYR A 250 -14.84 -1.93 3.15
N LEU A 251 -15.73 -0.94 3.24
CA LEU A 251 -16.14 -0.36 4.50
C LEU A 251 -16.86 -1.36 5.41
N SER A 252 -17.69 -2.24 4.86
CA SER A 252 -18.38 -3.28 5.64
C SER A 252 -17.41 -4.30 6.27
N GLN A 253 -16.23 -4.53 5.67
CA GLN A 253 -15.21 -5.41 6.23
C GLN A 253 -14.50 -4.78 7.44
N LEU A 254 -14.59 -3.46 7.61
CA LEU A 254 -13.95 -2.72 8.70
C LEU A 254 -14.80 -2.66 9.96
N VAL A 255 -16.10 -2.94 9.87
CA VAL A 255 -16.99 -2.98 11.03
C VAL A 255 -16.84 -4.36 11.67
N PRO A 256 -16.44 -4.46 12.95
CA PRO A 256 -16.50 -5.73 13.66
C PRO A 256 -17.96 -6.17 13.64
N THR A 257 -18.27 -7.29 12.99
CA THR A 257 -19.56 -7.95 13.19
C THR A 257 -19.66 -8.26 14.67
N SER A 258 -20.52 -7.54 15.37
CA SER A 258 -20.87 -7.79 16.76
C SER A 258 -21.28 -9.26 16.86
N ILE A 259 -20.51 -10.05 17.61
CA ILE A 259 -20.91 -11.37 18.12
C ILE A 259 -21.17 -11.17 19.60
#